data_AF-A0A538CJG3-F1
#
_entry.id   AF-A0A538CJG3-F1
#
_cell.length_a   1.000
_cell.length_b   1.000
_cell.length_c   1.000
_cell.angle_alpha   90.00
_cell.angle_beta   90.00
_cell.angle_gamma   90.00
#
_symmetry.space_group_name_H-M   'P 1'
#
loop_
_entity.id
_entity.type
_entity.pdbx_description
1 polymer ?
#
loop_
_entity_poly.entity_id
_entity_poly.type
_entity_poly.pdbx_seq_one_letter_code
_entity_poly.pdbx_strand_id
1 'polypeptide(L)'
;MVVEALIALLGGHAPLLAAIVLLVAPGLALLPLLPERARRDLVTALAAAPALGFVASSVALITVASIGLSLDGLVIRLVEAALVGVGLALPGRPEPALRLRREDALVAAGLLLAVLAGVILEGRVIRGSPVPGNDWAKYVLYADEIRNHKSLLIDNPFWMLGVPFREDPGVPAIYGAFLVLGGQSATVLVHGIWVFAVIAILTTFVFVRSLWGPAAGVVGALLWAVLPISQDILGWHGLPNLAALSMLLLVLLYSACLFVGDRLPLAQTTGFGLTLIALAATHRLSLLVGLGALAIMVATAFVLGDLRRMGGAAASRTT
;
A
#
# COMPACT_ATOMS: atom_id res chain seq x y z
N MET A 1 6.32 2.43 17.82
CA MET A 1 7.35 3.49 17.90
C MET A 1 8.08 3.46 19.23
N VAL A 2 7.53 3.99 20.34
CA VAL A 2 8.26 4.11 21.61
C VAL A 2 8.80 2.77 22.12
N VAL A 3 7.95 1.73 22.15
CA VAL A 3 8.37 0.38 22.58
C VAL A 3 9.49 -0.19 21.70
N GLU A 4 9.45 0.10 20.39
CA GLU A 4 10.46 -0.38 19.44
C GLU A 4 11.80 0.31 19.69
N ALA A 5 11.77 1.63 19.86
CA ALA A 5 12.95 2.41 20.18
C ALA A 5 13.55 2.01 21.53
N LEU A 6 12.72 1.73 22.55
CA LEU A 6 13.19 1.25 23.85
C LEU A 6 13.87 -0.12 23.74
N ILE A 7 13.29 -1.06 22.99
CA ILE A 7 13.91 -2.37 22.73
C ILE A 7 15.27 -2.18 22.02
N ALA A 8 15.33 -1.28 21.04
CA ALA A 8 16.57 -0.99 20.32
C ALA A 8 17.64 -0.34 21.20
N LEU A 9 17.26 0.57 22.11
CA LEU A 9 18.16 1.17 23.11
C LEU A 9 18.76 0.12 24.06
N LEU A 10 18.02 -0.97 24.31
CA LEU A 10 18.49 -2.12 25.09
C LEU A 10 19.30 -3.13 24.24
N GLY A 11 19.61 -2.81 22.98
CA GLY A 11 20.32 -3.70 22.05
C GLY A 11 19.47 -4.86 21.52
N GLY A 12 18.16 -4.84 21.72
CA GLY A 12 17.24 -5.87 21.25
C GLY A 12 16.68 -5.58 19.85
N HIS A 13 16.08 -6.61 19.26
CA HIS A 13 15.35 -6.51 17.99
C HIS A 13 13.98 -7.19 18.09
N ALA A 14 12.97 -6.56 17.48
CA ALA A 14 11.60 -7.08 17.45
C ALA A 14 11.03 -6.96 16.03
N PRO A 15 11.20 -7.99 15.17
CA PRO A 15 10.83 -7.92 13.75
C PRO A 15 9.35 -7.58 13.52
N LEU A 16 8.44 -8.18 14.29
CA LEU A 16 7.01 -7.87 14.20
C LEU A 16 6.74 -6.38 14.48
N LEU A 17 7.43 -5.83 15.47
CA LEU A 17 7.27 -4.43 15.85
C LEU A 17 7.87 -3.50 14.80
N ALA A 18 8.98 -3.89 14.16
CA ALA A 18 9.53 -3.17 12.99
C ALA A 18 8.53 -3.13 11.82
N ALA A 19 7.86 -4.25 11.51
CA ALA A 19 6.81 -4.28 10.48
C ALA A 19 5.62 -3.37 10.86
N ILE A 20 5.19 -3.37 12.12
CA ILE A 20 4.14 -2.46 12.61
C ILE A 20 4.58 -1.00 12.47
N VAL A 21 5.83 -0.69 12.79
CA VAL A 21 6.41 0.66 12.68
C VAL A 21 6.43 1.15 11.23
N LEU A 22 6.76 0.28 10.27
CA LEU A 22 6.86 0.64 8.85
C LEU A 22 5.53 0.62 8.10
N LEU A 23 4.55 -0.19 8.52
CA LEU A 23 3.34 -0.41 7.73
C LEU A 23 2.07 0.05 8.43
N VAL A 24 1.95 -0.15 9.74
CA VAL A 24 0.68 0.04 10.44
C VAL A 24 0.62 1.39 11.13
N ALA A 25 1.65 1.75 11.90
CA ALA A 25 1.69 3.00 12.66
C ALA A 25 1.55 4.27 11.77
N PRO A 26 2.37 4.47 10.72
CA PRO A 26 2.22 5.59 9.79
C PRO A 26 0.87 5.56 9.08
N GLY A 27 0.40 4.38 8.66
CA GLY A 27 -0.90 4.22 8.03
C GLY A 27 -2.08 4.65 8.91
N LEU A 28 -2.06 4.27 10.20
CA LEU A 28 -3.08 4.69 11.17
C LEU A 28 -3.00 6.19 11.49
N ALA A 29 -1.80 6.77 11.52
CA ALA A 29 -1.63 8.21 11.72
C ALA A 29 -2.14 9.01 10.52
N LEU A 30 -1.96 8.50 9.30
CA LEU A 30 -2.27 9.19 8.05
C LEU A 30 -3.67 8.89 7.49
N LEU A 31 -4.54 8.20 8.23
CA LEU A 31 -5.94 7.98 7.84
C LEU A 31 -6.69 9.23 7.33
N PRO A 32 -6.44 10.46 7.82
CA PRO A 32 -7.07 11.66 7.26
C PRO A 32 -6.77 11.92 5.77
N LEU A 33 -5.70 11.32 5.23
CA LEU A 33 -5.37 11.39 3.82
C LEU A 33 -6.26 10.50 2.95
N LEU A 34 -6.92 9.47 3.52
CA LEU A 34 -7.79 8.59 2.75
C LEU A 34 -9.12 9.26 2.37
N PRO A 35 -9.75 8.84 1.26
CA PRO A 35 -11.10 9.29 0.91
C PRO A 35 -12.09 9.06 2.06
N GLU A 36 -13.09 9.94 2.18
CA GLU A 36 -14.12 9.84 3.22
C GLU A 36 -14.72 8.43 3.28
N ARG A 37 -14.99 7.83 2.11
CA ARG A 37 -15.59 6.50 2.00
C ARG A 37 -14.76 5.40 2.65
N ALA A 38 -13.43 5.49 2.61
CA ALA A 38 -12.52 4.52 3.21
C ALA A 38 -12.33 4.70 4.73
N ARG A 39 -12.77 5.83 5.28
CA ARG A 39 -12.61 6.17 6.71
C ARG A 39 -13.93 6.26 7.49
N ARG A 40 -15.06 6.01 6.82
CA ARG A 40 -16.41 6.06 7.44
C ARG A 40 -16.61 5.04 8.55
N ASP A 41 -15.93 3.89 8.46
CA ASP A 41 -16.05 2.82 9.43
C ASP A 41 -14.68 2.29 9.85
N LEU A 42 -14.61 1.80 11.09
CA LEU A 42 -13.37 1.39 11.72
C LEU A 42 -12.70 0.23 10.96
N VAL A 43 -13.48 -0.77 10.51
CA VAL A 43 -12.93 -1.95 9.83
C VAL A 43 -12.28 -1.56 8.51
N THR A 44 -12.93 -0.73 7.70
CA THR A 44 -12.34 -0.20 6.45
C THR A 44 -11.10 0.63 6.71
N ALA A 45 -11.13 1.53 7.70
CA ALA A 45 -9.99 2.37 8.02
C ALA A 45 -8.77 1.54 8.47
N LEU A 46 -8.99 0.55 9.34
CA LEU A 46 -7.94 -0.37 9.81
C LEU A 46 -7.40 -1.24 8.66
N ALA A 47 -8.25 -1.71 7.76
CA ALA A 47 -7.85 -2.49 6.60
C ALA A 47 -7.01 -1.66 5.60
N ALA A 48 -7.28 -0.36 5.47
CA ALA A 48 -6.52 0.52 4.59
C ALA A 48 -5.14 0.90 5.15
N ALA A 49 -4.97 0.86 6.48
CA ALA A 49 -3.78 1.37 7.14
C ALA A 49 -2.47 0.72 6.66
N PRO A 50 -2.33 -0.61 6.53
CA PRO A 50 -1.09 -1.23 6.05
C PRO A 50 -0.62 -0.73 4.68
N ALA A 51 -1.56 -0.56 3.74
CA ALA A 51 -1.24 -0.04 2.41
C ALA A 51 -0.83 1.43 2.45
N LEU A 52 -1.52 2.24 3.26
CA LEU A 52 -1.19 3.64 3.43
C LEU A 52 0.16 3.84 4.12
N GLY A 53 0.49 3.00 5.11
CA GLY A 53 1.81 3.04 5.74
C GLY A 53 2.91 2.62 4.76
N PHE A 54 2.70 1.55 3.99
CA PHE A 54 3.62 1.22 2.89
C PHE A 54 3.85 2.41 1.94
N VAL A 55 2.78 3.06 1.49
CA VAL A 55 2.82 4.25 0.63
C VAL A 55 3.63 5.38 1.27
N ALA A 56 3.35 5.72 2.53
CA ALA A 56 4.00 6.83 3.20
C ALA A 56 5.47 6.56 3.53
N SER A 57 5.75 5.40 4.13
CA SER A 57 7.08 4.99 4.55
C SER A 57 8.00 4.79 3.36
N SER A 58 7.54 4.16 2.28
CA SER A 58 8.37 3.95 1.09
C SER A 58 8.79 5.29 0.48
N VAL A 59 7.85 6.21 0.27
CA VAL A 59 8.14 7.54 -0.29
C VAL A 59 9.05 8.33 0.64
N ALA A 60 8.81 8.32 1.95
CA ALA A 60 9.62 9.07 2.90
C ALA A 60 11.06 8.54 2.97
N LEU A 61 11.25 7.23 3.03
CA LEU A 61 12.58 6.60 3.05
C LEU A 61 13.34 6.85 1.74
N ILE A 62 12.65 6.77 0.60
CA ILE A 62 13.23 7.13 -0.71
C ILE A 62 13.66 8.60 -0.73
N THR A 63 12.81 9.49 -0.23
CA THR A 63 13.09 10.94 -0.20
C THR A 63 14.28 11.26 0.71
N VAL A 64 14.38 10.61 1.86
CA VAL A 64 15.46 10.80 2.83
C VAL A 64 16.78 10.28 2.28
N ALA A 65 16.78 9.10 1.64
CA ALA A 65 17.98 8.58 1.03
C ALA A 65 18.42 9.39 -0.21
N SER A 66 17.49 9.95 -0.99
CA SER A 66 17.83 10.73 -2.18
C SER A 66 18.50 12.08 -1.85
N ILE A 67 18.29 12.60 -0.64
CA ILE A 67 19.04 13.77 -0.12
C ILE A 67 20.34 13.37 0.61
N GLY A 68 20.75 12.11 0.53
CA GLY A 68 22.03 11.61 1.04
C GLY A 68 22.04 11.19 2.51
N LEU A 69 20.88 11.08 3.16
CA LEU A 69 20.82 10.60 4.54
C LEU A 69 20.95 9.08 4.59
N SER A 70 21.70 8.59 5.58
CA SER A 70 21.91 7.16 5.78
C SER A 70 20.63 6.49 6.29
N LEU A 71 20.27 5.34 5.72
CA LEU A 71 19.17 4.49 6.18
C LEU A 71 19.62 3.58 7.33
N ASP A 72 20.14 4.18 8.39
CA ASP A 72 20.41 3.50 9.65
C ASP A 72 19.16 3.43 10.55
N GLY A 73 19.26 2.68 11.65
CA GLY A 73 18.13 2.47 12.54
C GLY A 73 17.65 3.75 13.24
N LEU A 74 18.51 4.76 13.44
CA LEU A 74 18.09 6.02 14.05
C LEU A 74 17.30 6.85 13.04
N VAL A 75 17.85 7.02 11.83
CA VAL A 75 17.20 7.80 10.77
C VAL A 75 15.84 7.19 10.42
N ILE A 76 15.76 5.87 10.22
CA ILE A 76 14.48 5.21 9.93
C ILE A 76 13.45 5.48 11.04
N ARG A 77 13.83 5.36 12.31
CA ARG A 77 12.92 5.64 13.44
C ARG A 77 12.47 7.10 13.48
N LEU A 78 13.37 8.05 13.20
CA LEU A 78 13.04 9.47 13.16
C LEU A 78 12.09 9.79 12.00
N VAL A 79 12.29 9.18 10.83
CA VAL A 79 11.41 9.33 9.67
C VAL A 79 10.02 8.80 9.96
N GLU A 80 9.91 7.58 10.50
CA GLU A 80 8.61 7.00 10.86
C GLU A 80 7.93 7.78 11.99
N ALA A 81 8.70 8.29 12.97
CA ALA A 81 8.17 9.14 14.02
C ALA A 81 7.66 10.48 13.48
N ALA A 82 8.36 11.06 12.50
CA ALA A 82 7.93 12.27 11.82
C ALA A 82 6.65 12.03 11.00
N LEU A 83 6.54 10.92 10.26
CA LEU A 83 5.32 10.54 9.55
C LEU A 83 4.13 10.40 10.50
N VAL A 84 4.33 9.69 11.61
CA VAL A 84 3.31 9.57 12.65
C VAL A 84 2.97 10.96 13.20
N GLY A 85 3.95 11.76 13.61
CA GLY A 85 3.75 13.10 14.17
C GLY A 85 2.98 14.03 13.22
N VAL A 86 3.33 14.04 11.93
CA VAL A 86 2.61 14.78 10.88
C VAL A 86 1.17 14.28 10.79
N GLY A 87 0.94 12.97 10.72
CA GLY A 87 -0.40 12.40 10.67
C GLY A 87 -1.26 12.74 11.91
N LEU A 88 -0.66 12.73 13.10
CA LEU A 88 -1.32 13.13 14.34
C LEU A 88 -1.66 14.64 14.35
N ALA A 89 -0.88 15.47 13.67
CA ALA A 89 -1.08 16.91 13.57
C ALA A 89 -2.03 17.33 12.43
N LEU A 90 -2.45 16.41 11.54
CA LEU A 90 -3.34 16.74 10.44
C LEU A 90 -4.70 17.24 10.95
N PRO A 91 -5.19 18.38 10.45
CA PRO A 91 -6.48 18.92 10.86
C PRO A 91 -7.64 18.06 10.36
N GLY A 92 -8.74 18.04 11.11
CA GLY A 92 -9.94 17.30 10.71
C GLY A 92 -9.77 15.78 10.77
N ARG A 93 -8.91 15.28 11.67
CA ARG A 93 -8.79 13.86 12.01
C ARG A 93 -10.15 13.37 12.52
N PRO A 94 -10.88 12.56 11.75
CA PRO A 94 -12.08 11.96 12.27
C PRO A 94 -11.63 10.89 13.26
N GLU A 95 -12.17 10.90 14.46
CA GLU A 95 -12.17 9.68 15.25
C GLU A 95 -13.08 8.71 14.49
N PRO A 96 -12.57 7.58 13.96
CA PRO A 96 -13.46 6.58 13.40
C PRO A 96 -14.47 6.24 14.48
N ALA A 97 -15.76 6.24 14.15
CA ALA A 97 -16.78 5.97 15.14
C ALA A 97 -16.47 4.62 15.82
N LEU A 98 -16.04 4.66 17.08
CA LEU A 98 -15.65 3.47 17.87
C LEU A 98 -16.84 2.54 18.18
N ARG A 99 -17.98 2.75 17.51
CA ARG A 99 -19.19 1.95 17.67
C ARG A 99 -19.07 0.71 16.80
N LEU A 100 -18.60 -0.38 17.38
CA LEU A 100 -18.68 -1.72 16.77
C LEU A 100 -20.15 -2.16 16.72
N ARG A 101 -20.78 -2.05 15.55
CA ARG A 101 -22.11 -2.63 15.33
C ARG A 101 -21.95 -4.13 15.09
N ARG A 102 -23.02 -4.89 15.33
CA ARG A 102 -23.05 -6.33 15.02
C ARG A 102 -22.69 -6.62 13.55
N GLU A 103 -23.11 -5.74 12.65
CA GLU A 103 -22.78 -5.80 11.23
C GLU A 103 -21.27 -5.66 10.98
N ASP A 104 -20.58 -4.78 11.72
CA ASP A 104 -19.12 -4.61 11.61
C ASP A 104 -18.37 -5.85 12.10
N ALA A 105 -18.89 -6.54 13.12
CA ALA A 105 -18.33 -7.80 13.59
C ALA A 105 -18.43 -8.91 12.51
N LEU A 106 -19.57 -9.02 11.83
CA LEU A 106 -19.74 -9.98 10.73
C LEU A 106 -18.82 -9.67 9.55
N VAL A 107 -18.67 -8.39 9.23
CA VAL A 107 -17.75 -7.92 8.19
C VAL A 107 -16.31 -8.25 8.57
N ALA A 108 -15.89 -7.95 9.81
CA ALA A 108 -14.56 -8.24 10.30
C ALA A 108 -14.28 -9.75 10.28
N ALA A 109 -15.26 -10.57 10.67
CA ALA A 109 -15.17 -12.03 10.57
C ALA A 109 -15.03 -12.51 9.11
N GLY A 110 -15.80 -11.94 8.19
CA GLY A 110 -15.69 -12.25 6.76
C GLY A 110 -14.35 -11.83 6.16
N LEU A 111 -13.84 -10.66 6.54
CA LEU A 111 -12.52 -10.20 6.12
C LEU A 111 -11.40 -11.07 6.70
N LEU A 112 -11.51 -11.45 7.97
CA LEU A 112 -10.57 -12.38 8.60
C LEU A 112 -10.59 -13.73 7.88
N LEU A 113 -11.77 -14.24 7.51
CA LEU A 113 -11.88 -15.46 6.72
C LEU A 113 -11.20 -15.31 5.35
N ALA A 114 -11.35 -14.18 4.67
CA ALA A 114 -10.68 -13.91 3.40
C ALA A 114 -9.16 -13.89 3.55
N VAL A 115 -8.64 -13.22 4.58
CA VAL A 115 -7.21 -13.21 4.90
C VAL A 115 -6.71 -14.62 5.21
N LEU A 116 -7.41 -15.39 6.04
CA LEU A 116 -7.05 -16.78 6.35
C LEU A 116 -7.08 -17.68 5.10
N ALA A 117 -8.09 -17.51 4.24
CA ALA A 117 -8.20 -18.24 2.99
C ALA A 117 -7.01 -17.94 2.06
N GLY A 118 -6.65 -16.67 1.88
CA GLY A 118 -5.46 -16.26 1.13
C GLY A 118 -4.19 -16.87 1.74
N VAL A 119 -4.01 -16.72 3.07
CA VAL A 119 -2.88 -17.29 3.83
C VAL A 119 -2.77 -18.81 3.69
N ILE A 120 -3.86 -19.54 3.49
CA ILE A 120 -3.82 -20.99 3.30
C ILE A 120 -3.56 -21.35 1.84
N LEU A 121 -4.25 -20.70 0.90
CA LEU A 121 -4.23 -21.05 -0.52
C LEU A 121 -2.96 -20.61 -1.22
N GLU A 122 -2.54 -19.36 -1.02
CA GLU A 122 -1.30 -18.82 -1.59
C GLU A 122 -0.08 -19.59 -1.07
N GLY A 123 -0.20 -20.20 0.11
CA GLY A 123 0.84 -20.99 0.74
C GLY A 123 1.18 -22.25 -0.04
N ARG A 124 0.30 -22.70 -0.93
CA ARG A 124 0.60 -23.76 -1.88
C ARG A 124 1.66 -23.34 -2.90
N VAL A 125 1.79 -22.05 -3.17
CA VAL A 125 2.75 -21.46 -4.11
C VAL A 125 4.03 -21.02 -3.41
N ILE A 126 3.90 -20.38 -2.24
CA ILE A 126 5.01 -19.64 -1.60
C ILE A 126 5.59 -20.27 -0.33
N ARG A 127 5.13 -21.46 0.08
CA ARG A 127 5.76 -22.20 1.21
C ARG A 127 7.07 -22.89 0.82
N GLY A 128 7.29 -23.17 -0.45
CA GLY A 128 8.52 -23.80 -0.94
C GLY A 128 9.71 -22.83 -0.91
N SER A 129 10.91 -23.37 -0.70
CA SER A 129 12.17 -22.63 -0.90
C SER A 129 12.98 -23.32 -1.99
N PRO A 130 13.47 -22.58 -3.01
CA PRO A 130 13.24 -21.15 -3.24
C PRO A 130 11.79 -20.85 -3.66
N VAL A 131 11.33 -19.63 -3.42
CA VAL A 131 10.04 -19.16 -3.96
C VAL A 131 10.13 -19.12 -5.50
N PRO A 132 9.12 -19.61 -6.24
CA PRO A 132 9.18 -19.68 -7.70
C PRO A 132 9.30 -18.30 -8.35
N GLY A 133 10.23 -18.13 -9.30
CA GLY A 133 10.42 -16.90 -10.10
C GLY A 133 11.84 -16.33 -10.00
N ASN A 134 12.24 -15.47 -10.95
CA ASN A 134 13.60 -14.90 -10.99
C ASN A 134 13.71 -13.52 -10.31
N ASP A 135 12.58 -12.83 -10.10
CA ASP A 135 12.60 -11.46 -9.60
C ASP A 135 12.91 -11.39 -8.09
N TRP A 136 12.66 -12.46 -7.33
CA TRP A 136 12.84 -12.51 -5.86
C TRP A 136 14.25 -12.23 -5.41
N ALA A 137 15.22 -12.86 -6.07
CA ALA A 137 16.62 -12.73 -5.70
C ALA A 137 17.05 -11.26 -5.74
N LYS A 138 16.57 -10.51 -6.73
CA LYS A 138 16.96 -9.10 -6.88
C LYS A 138 16.46 -8.22 -5.75
N TYR A 139 15.22 -8.41 -5.30
CA TYR A 139 14.64 -7.59 -4.22
C TYR A 139 15.22 -7.95 -2.86
N VAL A 140 15.49 -9.24 -2.62
CA VAL A 140 16.16 -9.70 -1.40
C VAL A 140 17.61 -9.20 -1.35
N LEU A 141 18.34 -9.32 -2.47
CA LEU A 141 19.72 -8.81 -2.57
C LEU A 141 19.76 -7.29 -2.42
N TYR A 142 18.89 -6.54 -3.12
CA TYR A 142 18.85 -5.08 -2.99
C TYR A 142 18.52 -4.67 -1.54
N ALA A 143 17.57 -5.31 -0.88
CA ALA A 143 17.30 -5.04 0.53
C ALA A 143 18.51 -5.35 1.45
N ASP A 144 19.26 -6.41 1.19
CA ASP A 144 20.48 -6.73 1.92
C ASP A 144 21.58 -5.68 1.68
N GLU A 145 21.73 -5.21 0.45
CA GLU A 145 22.66 -4.12 0.13
C GLU A 145 22.27 -2.81 0.83
N ILE A 146 20.97 -2.47 0.90
CA ILE A 146 20.51 -1.32 1.70
C ILE A 146 20.87 -1.52 3.17
N ARG A 147 20.70 -2.73 3.71
CA ARG A 147 21.08 -3.05 5.08
C ARG A 147 22.60 -2.91 5.28
N ASN A 148 23.43 -3.32 4.33
CA ASN A 148 24.89 -3.32 4.47
C ASN A 148 25.48 -1.92 4.28
N HIS A 149 24.99 -1.19 3.28
CA HIS A 149 25.49 0.14 2.91
C HIS A 149 24.74 1.31 3.57
N LYS A 150 23.60 1.04 4.20
CA LYS A 150 22.74 2.05 4.82
C LYS A 150 22.38 3.17 3.85
N SER A 151 22.11 2.82 2.59
CA SER A 151 21.76 3.78 1.53
C SER A 151 20.86 3.10 0.52
N LEU A 152 19.93 3.85 -0.08
CA LEU A 152 19.24 3.39 -1.28
C LEU A 152 20.20 3.50 -2.46
N LEU A 153 20.48 2.36 -3.06
CA LEU A 153 21.35 2.26 -4.23
C LEU A 153 20.58 2.65 -5.50
N ILE A 154 20.18 3.93 -5.59
CA ILE A 154 19.48 4.49 -6.74
C ILE A 154 20.34 4.38 -8.01
N ASP A 155 21.67 4.50 -7.84
CA ASP A 155 22.70 4.25 -8.86
C ASP A 155 23.53 3.01 -8.44
N ASN A 156 22.92 1.82 -8.48
CA ASN A 156 23.53 0.62 -7.93
C ASN A 156 24.69 0.09 -8.80
N PRO A 157 25.94 0.01 -8.27
CA PRO A 157 27.08 -0.55 -8.99
C PRO A 157 27.16 -2.08 -8.91
N PHE A 158 26.24 -2.75 -8.20
CA PHE A 158 26.22 -4.20 -8.04
C PHE A 158 25.45 -4.86 -9.19
N TRP A 159 25.99 -6.00 -9.64
CA TRP A 159 25.61 -6.65 -10.89
C TRP A 159 24.98 -8.00 -10.60
N MET A 160 23.78 -8.24 -11.12
CA MET A 160 23.29 -9.61 -11.29
C MET A 160 23.41 -9.95 -12.78
N LEU A 161 24.31 -10.88 -13.11
CA LEU A 161 24.52 -11.38 -14.48
C LEU A 161 24.86 -10.29 -15.53
N GLY A 162 25.59 -9.22 -15.15
CA GLY A 162 25.97 -8.19 -16.11
C GLY A 162 24.94 -7.06 -16.30
N VAL A 163 23.87 -7.01 -15.49
CA VAL A 163 22.91 -5.90 -15.49
C VAL A 163 22.91 -5.19 -14.13
N PRO A 164 23.07 -3.86 -14.07
CA PRO A 164 22.96 -3.11 -12.81
C PRO A 164 21.53 -3.20 -12.27
N PHE A 165 21.35 -3.15 -10.95
CA PHE A 165 20.01 -3.08 -10.37
C PHE A 165 19.30 -1.80 -10.82
N ARG A 166 18.30 -1.96 -11.70
CA ARG A 166 17.41 -0.88 -12.18
C ARG A 166 15.98 -1.04 -11.66
N GLU A 167 15.81 -1.86 -10.63
CA GLU A 167 14.52 -2.14 -10.02
C GLU A 167 13.98 -0.91 -9.29
N ASP A 168 12.66 -0.77 -9.27
CA ASP A 168 11.99 0.35 -8.62
C ASP A 168 12.18 0.30 -7.08
N PRO A 169 12.52 1.42 -6.41
CA PRO A 169 13.04 1.42 -5.03
C PRO A 169 11.98 1.22 -3.93
N GLY A 170 10.68 1.23 -4.25
CA GLY A 170 9.58 1.21 -3.30
C GLY A 170 9.60 0.02 -2.33
N VAL A 171 9.67 -1.19 -2.87
CA VAL A 171 9.74 -2.41 -2.06
C VAL A 171 11.12 -2.57 -1.39
N PRO A 172 12.26 -2.39 -2.10
CA PRO A 172 13.59 -2.41 -1.48
C PRO A 172 13.72 -1.47 -0.28
N ALA A 173 13.19 -0.24 -0.35
CA ALA A 173 13.25 0.73 0.75
C ALA A 173 12.63 0.19 2.03
N ILE A 174 11.43 -0.40 1.93
CA ILE A 174 10.72 -0.99 3.08
C ILE A 174 11.41 -2.24 3.59
N TYR A 175 11.84 -3.12 2.68
CA TYR A 175 12.53 -4.35 3.05
C TYR A 175 13.88 -4.09 3.71
N GLY A 176 14.68 -3.19 3.14
CA GLY A 176 15.95 -2.76 3.72
C GLY A 176 15.75 -2.14 5.10
N ALA A 177 14.76 -1.24 5.24
CA ALA A 177 14.42 -0.66 6.53
C ALA A 177 13.97 -1.71 7.56
N PHE A 178 13.18 -2.70 7.15
CA PHE A 178 12.78 -3.82 7.99
C PHE A 178 13.98 -4.64 8.47
N LEU A 179 14.94 -4.94 7.58
CA LEU A 179 16.15 -5.66 7.96
C LEU A 179 17.02 -4.85 8.93
N VAL A 180 17.12 -3.54 8.73
CA VAL A 180 17.89 -2.64 9.61
C VAL A 180 17.26 -2.55 11.00
N LEU A 181 15.93 -2.42 11.10
CA LEU A 181 15.24 -2.34 12.39
C LEU A 181 15.14 -3.70 13.09
N GLY A 182 14.75 -4.74 12.34
CA GLY A 182 14.45 -6.08 12.84
C GLY A 182 15.66 -6.97 13.05
N GLY A 183 16.85 -6.58 12.57
CA GLY A 183 18.09 -7.35 12.73
C GLY A 183 18.07 -8.73 12.03
N GLN A 184 17.07 -8.99 11.17
CA GLN A 184 16.89 -10.27 10.49
C GLN A 184 17.84 -10.41 9.30
N SER A 185 18.13 -11.64 8.89
CA SER A 185 18.80 -11.91 7.61
C SER A 185 17.85 -11.64 6.43
N ALA A 186 18.42 -11.27 5.28
CA ALA A 186 17.63 -11.03 4.06
C ALA A 186 16.81 -12.24 3.62
N THR A 187 17.22 -13.47 3.98
CA THR A 187 16.45 -14.71 3.71
C THR A 187 15.02 -14.67 4.26
N VAL A 188 14.75 -13.94 5.35
CA VAL A 188 13.39 -13.80 5.90
C VAL A 188 12.46 -13.06 4.94
N LEU A 189 12.99 -12.16 4.11
CA LEU A 189 12.21 -11.36 3.16
C LEU A 189 11.58 -12.18 2.04
N VAL A 190 12.05 -13.41 1.83
CA VAL A 190 11.42 -14.39 0.92
C VAL A 190 9.95 -14.60 1.31
N HIS A 191 9.62 -14.51 2.60
CA HIS A 191 8.25 -14.61 3.10
C HIS A 191 7.50 -13.28 3.13
N GLY A 192 8.13 -12.15 2.83
CA GLY A 192 7.45 -10.85 2.86
C GLY A 192 6.37 -10.70 1.78
N ILE A 193 6.35 -11.56 0.77
CA ILE A 193 5.23 -11.66 -0.18
C ILE A 193 3.88 -11.89 0.52
N TRP A 194 3.87 -12.64 1.63
CA TRP A 194 2.69 -12.83 2.45
C TRP A 194 2.10 -11.52 2.94
N VAL A 195 2.97 -10.57 3.30
CA VAL A 195 2.55 -9.25 3.77
C VAL A 195 1.82 -8.52 2.65
N PHE A 196 2.39 -8.46 1.45
CA PHE A 196 1.75 -7.78 0.32
C PHE A 196 0.50 -8.50 -0.20
N ALA A 197 0.45 -9.82 -0.09
CA ALA A 197 -0.75 -10.57 -0.44
C ALA A 197 -1.91 -10.25 0.52
N VAL A 198 -1.63 -10.20 1.83
CA VAL A 198 -2.58 -9.72 2.83
C VAL A 198 -2.97 -8.26 2.55
N ILE A 199 -2.02 -7.37 2.27
CA ILE A 199 -2.33 -5.97 1.93
C ILE A 199 -3.24 -5.90 0.69
N ALA A 200 -3.02 -6.71 -0.34
CA ALA A 200 -3.86 -6.75 -1.54
C ALA A 200 -5.31 -7.21 -1.24
N ILE A 201 -5.49 -8.22 -0.37
CA ILE A 201 -6.81 -8.64 0.12
C ILE A 201 -7.49 -7.48 0.86
N LEU A 202 -6.76 -6.83 1.77
CA LEU A 202 -7.26 -5.71 2.57
C LEU A 202 -7.62 -4.50 1.69
N THR A 203 -6.82 -4.14 0.70
CA THR A 203 -7.12 -3.01 -0.18
C THR A 203 -8.24 -3.32 -1.17
N THR A 204 -8.39 -4.58 -1.58
CA THR A 204 -9.56 -5.04 -2.35
C THR A 204 -10.83 -4.88 -1.52
N PHE A 205 -10.80 -5.33 -0.26
CA PHE A 205 -11.89 -5.11 0.68
C PHE A 205 -12.24 -3.61 0.79
N VAL A 206 -11.23 -2.76 1.03
CA VAL A 206 -11.42 -1.32 1.19
C VAL A 206 -12.04 -0.70 -0.05
N PHE A 207 -11.49 -0.98 -1.23
CA PHE A 207 -11.98 -0.46 -2.51
C PHE A 207 -13.44 -0.85 -2.75
N VAL A 208 -13.75 -2.15 -2.65
CA VAL A 208 -15.08 -2.66 -2.97
C VAL A 208 -16.10 -2.24 -1.91
N ARG A 209 -15.75 -2.31 -0.63
CA ARG A 209 -16.65 -1.87 0.46
C ARG A 209 -16.99 -0.38 0.36
N SER A 210 -16.01 0.44 0.04
CA SER A 210 -16.19 1.91 -0.06
C SER A 210 -17.16 2.31 -1.17
N LEU A 211 -17.30 1.49 -2.21
CA LEU A 211 -18.10 1.80 -3.39
C LEU A 211 -19.44 1.04 -3.43
N TRP A 212 -19.46 -0.22 -2.98
CA TRP A 212 -20.63 -1.11 -3.09
C TRP A 212 -21.13 -1.66 -1.74
N GLY A 213 -20.51 -1.27 -0.62
CA GLY A 213 -20.97 -1.57 0.72
C GLY A 213 -20.42 -2.86 1.34
N PRO A 214 -20.84 -3.17 2.59
CA PRO A 214 -20.23 -4.19 3.44
C PRO A 214 -20.08 -5.58 2.84
N ALA A 215 -21.18 -6.15 2.34
CA ALA A 215 -21.21 -7.50 1.81
C ALA A 215 -20.36 -7.63 0.54
N ALA A 216 -20.44 -6.64 -0.36
CA ALA A 216 -19.63 -6.59 -1.56
C ALA A 216 -18.14 -6.54 -1.22
N GLY A 217 -17.76 -5.75 -0.21
CA GLY A 217 -16.38 -5.71 0.30
C GLY A 217 -15.83 -7.08 0.70
N VAL A 218 -16.58 -7.82 1.51
CA VAL A 218 -16.20 -9.18 1.94
C VAL A 218 -16.12 -10.14 0.75
N VAL A 219 -17.11 -10.10 -0.15
CA VAL A 219 -17.11 -10.94 -1.36
C VAL A 219 -15.91 -10.62 -2.25
N GLY A 220 -15.61 -9.35 -2.49
CA GLY A 220 -14.44 -8.92 -3.27
C GLY A 220 -13.13 -9.41 -2.67
N ALA A 221 -12.98 -9.29 -1.35
CA ALA A 221 -11.81 -9.79 -0.63
C ALA A 221 -11.66 -11.31 -0.73
N LEU A 222 -12.77 -12.06 -0.58
CA LEU A 222 -12.78 -13.51 -0.73
C LEU A 222 -12.42 -13.93 -2.16
N LEU A 223 -13.01 -13.28 -3.17
CA LEU A 223 -12.70 -13.56 -4.57
C LEU A 223 -11.22 -13.33 -4.85
N TRP A 224 -10.66 -12.20 -4.41
CA TRP A 224 -9.23 -11.95 -4.54
C TRP A 224 -8.38 -13.04 -3.88
N ALA A 225 -8.75 -13.45 -2.66
CA ALA A 225 -8.02 -14.46 -1.89
C ALA A 225 -8.04 -15.86 -2.52
N VAL A 226 -9.08 -16.22 -3.28
CA VAL A 226 -9.26 -17.59 -3.80
C VAL A 226 -9.02 -17.74 -5.31
N LEU A 227 -9.09 -16.65 -6.08
CA LEU A 227 -8.97 -16.73 -7.54
C LEU A 227 -7.55 -17.18 -7.95
N PRO A 228 -7.42 -18.15 -8.89
CA PRO A 228 -6.10 -18.63 -9.32
C PRO A 228 -5.17 -17.52 -9.83
N ILE A 229 -5.71 -16.48 -10.46
CA ILE A 229 -4.92 -15.35 -10.95
C ILE A 229 -4.13 -14.63 -9.84
N SER A 230 -4.68 -14.55 -8.62
CA SER A 230 -3.94 -13.95 -7.51
C SER A 230 -2.76 -14.82 -7.11
N GLN A 231 -2.93 -16.15 -7.14
CA GLN A 231 -1.86 -17.13 -6.88
C GLN A 231 -0.81 -17.15 -8.00
N ASP A 232 -1.23 -17.00 -9.26
CA ASP A 232 -0.32 -16.93 -10.42
C ASP A 232 0.54 -15.67 -10.39
N ILE A 233 -0.01 -14.52 -10.00
CA ILE A 233 0.74 -13.28 -9.81
C ILE A 233 1.90 -13.49 -8.81
N LEU A 234 1.66 -14.27 -7.75
CA LEU A 234 2.69 -14.61 -6.76
C LEU A 234 3.81 -15.50 -7.33
N GLY A 235 3.52 -16.33 -8.32
CA GLY A 235 4.52 -17.23 -8.92
C GLY A 235 5.30 -16.61 -10.08
N TRP A 236 4.70 -15.67 -10.83
CA TRP A 236 5.21 -15.24 -12.14
C TRP A 236 5.61 -13.77 -12.25
N HIS A 237 4.91 -12.88 -11.54
CA HIS A 237 5.04 -11.43 -11.76
C HIS A 237 5.73 -10.69 -10.61
N GLY A 238 6.17 -11.44 -9.60
CA GLY A 238 7.05 -10.93 -8.56
C GLY A 238 6.39 -10.02 -7.52
N LEU A 239 7.19 -9.72 -6.50
CA LEU A 239 6.83 -8.91 -5.35
C LEU A 239 6.38 -7.45 -5.65
N PRO A 240 7.01 -6.71 -6.58
CA PRO A 240 6.64 -5.32 -6.86
C PRO A 240 5.30 -5.21 -7.56
N ASN A 241 4.95 -6.17 -8.43
CA ASN A 241 3.67 -6.17 -9.09
C ASN A 241 2.54 -6.33 -8.06
N LEU A 242 2.68 -7.24 -7.10
CA LEU A 242 1.71 -7.40 -6.01
C LEU A 242 1.62 -6.15 -5.13
N ALA A 243 2.76 -5.58 -4.74
CA ALA A 243 2.79 -4.33 -3.98
C ALA A 243 2.09 -3.19 -4.75
N ALA A 244 2.37 -3.06 -6.05
CA ALA A 244 1.76 -2.07 -6.93
C ALA A 244 0.25 -2.27 -7.08
N LEU A 245 -0.22 -3.50 -7.28
CA LEU A 245 -1.66 -3.82 -7.35
C LEU A 245 -2.37 -3.41 -6.06
N SER A 246 -1.75 -3.67 -4.91
CA SER A 246 -2.33 -3.29 -3.62
C SER A 246 -2.55 -1.77 -3.48
N MET A 247 -1.63 -0.95 -3.99
CA MET A 247 -1.75 0.52 -4.00
C MET A 247 -2.63 1.04 -5.13
N LEU A 248 -2.65 0.35 -6.28
CA LEU A 248 -3.48 0.73 -7.42
C LEU A 248 -4.96 0.76 -7.02
N LEU A 249 -5.41 -0.14 -6.14
CA LEU A 249 -6.77 -0.12 -5.60
C LEU A 249 -7.07 1.15 -4.79
N LEU A 250 -6.09 1.72 -4.09
CA LEU A 250 -6.26 3.02 -3.44
C LEU A 250 -6.33 4.16 -4.48
N VAL A 251 -5.45 4.15 -5.49
CA VAL A 251 -5.50 5.10 -6.62
C VAL A 251 -6.89 5.08 -7.28
N LEU A 252 -7.40 3.88 -7.58
CA LEU A 252 -8.73 3.69 -8.16
C LEU A 252 -9.83 4.17 -7.22
N LEU A 253 -9.68 4.02 -5.90
CA LEU A 253 -10.64 4.55 -4.94
C LEU A 253 -10.74 6.08 -4.98
N TYR A 254 -9.60 6.79 -4.94
CA TYR A 254 -9.58 8.26 -5.09
C TYR A 254 -10.23 8.67 -6.41
N SER A 255 -9.87 7.97 -7.49
CA SER A 255 -10.38 8.22 -8.83
C SER A 255 -11.90 8.04 -8.89
N ALA A 256 -12.41 6.96 -8.31
CA ALA A 256 -13.84 6.67 -8.26
C ALA A 256 -14.60 7.73 -7.45
N CYS A 257 -14.04 8.22 -6.34
CA CYS A 257 -14.64 9.32 -5.58
C CYS A 257 -14.77 10.58 -6.46
N LEU A 258 -13.69 10.97 -7.14
CA LEU A 258 -13.70 12.10 -8.08
C LEU A 258 -14.73 11.92 -9.21
N PHE A 259 -14.80 10.71 -9.78
CA PHE A 259 -15.71 10.39 -10.89
C PHE A 259 -17.19 10.46 -10.50
N VAL A 260 -17.52 10.05 -9.27
CA VAL A 260 -18.88 10.13 -8.73
C VAL A 260 -19.24 11.55 -8.26
N GLY A 261 -18.30 12.49 -8.35
CA GLY A 261 -18.50 13.91 -8.05
C GLY A 261 -18.11 14.33 -6.63
N ASP A 262 -17.45 13.46 -5.86
CA ASP A 262 -16.92 13.84 -4.55
C ASP A 262 -15.77 14.83 -4.75
N ARG A 263 -15.79 15.95 -3.99
CA ARG A 263 -14.66 16.88 -3.95
C ARG A 263 -13.65 16.38 -2.93
N LEU A 264 -12.40 16.18 -3.36
CA LEU A 264 -11.30 15.83 -2.46
C LEU A 264 -10.78 17.10 -1.77
N PRO A 265 -10.86 17.20 -0.42
CA PRO A 265 -10.16 18.23 0.33
C PRO A 265 -8.64 18.11 0.14
N LEU A 266 -7.90 19.18 0.50
CA LEU A 266 -6.44 19.22 0.34
C LEU A 266 -5.73 17.97 0.90
N ALA A 267 -6.10 17.52 2.10
CA ALA A 267 -5.54 16.32 2.70
C ALA A 267 -5.73 15.06 1.84
N GLN A 268 -6.92 14.87 1.25
CA GLN A 268 -7.20 13.72 0.38
C GLN A 268 -6.50 13.83 -0.97
N THR A 269 -6.36 15.05 -1.50
CA THR A 269 -5.54 15.31 -2.69
C THR A 269 -4.07 15.00 -2.44
N THR A 270 -3.53 15.35 -1.27
CA THR A 270 -2.18 14.96 -0.85
C THR A 270 -2.05 13.44 -0.74
N GLY A 271 -3.04 12.77 -0.14
CA GLY A 271 -3.08 11.30 -0.09
C GLY A 271 -3.08 10.64 -1.47
N PHE A 272 -3.85 11.21 -2.41
CA PHE A 272 -3.89 10.73 -3.78
C PHE A 272 -2.54 10.89 -4.50
N GLY A 273 -1.94 12.08 -4.41
CA GLY A 273 -0.62 12.36 -4.97
C GLY A 273 0.47 11.45 -4.38
N LEU A 274 0.46 11.26 -3.06
CA LEU A 274 1.40 10.36 -2.37
C LEU A 274 1.25 8.91 -2.86
N THR A 275 0.02 8.44 -3.05
CA THR A 275 -0.25 7.08 -3.56
C THR A 275 0.24 6.92 -5.01
N LEU A 276 0.09 7.95 -5.86
CA LEU A 276 0.63 7.94 -7.23
C LEU A 276 2.16 7.90 -7.26
N ILE A 277 2.82 8.69 -6.39
CA ILE A 277 4.29 8.68 -6.25
C ILE A 277 4.76 7.30 -5.78
N ALA A 278 4.11 6.73 -4.76
CA ALA A 278 4.45 5.40 -4.26
C ALA A 278 4.26 4.31 -5.32
N LEU A 279 3.18 4.40 -6.12
CA LEU A 279 2.94 3.49 -7.24
C LEU A 279 4.06 3.60 -8.29
N ALA A 280 4.44 4.83 -8.66
CA ALA A 280 5.55 5.09 -9.58
C ALA A 280 6.88 4.53 -9.07
N ALA A 281 7.15 4.73 -7.77
CA ALA A 281 8.35 4.27 -7.10
C ALA A 281 8.37 2.76 -6.85
N THR A 282 7.25 2.05 -7.00
CA THR A 282 7.16 0.61 -6.76
C THR A 282 7.11 -0.19 -8.05
N HIS A 283 6.40 0.29 -9.07
CA HIS A 283 6.32 -0.39 -10.35
C HIS A 283 5.85 0.55 -11.47
N ARG A 284 6.78 0.98 -12.33
CA ARG A 284 6.50 1.93 -13.43
C ARG A 284 5.42 1.45 -14.40
N LEU A 285 5.37 0.15 -14.71
CA LEU A 285 4.35 -0.39 -15.62
C LEU A 285 2.94 -0.27 -15.02
N SER A 286 2.79 -0.57 -13.73
CA SER A 286 1.49 -0.41 -13.05
C SER A 286 1.06 1.06 -12.97
N LEU A 287 2.01 1.99 -12.87
CA LEU A 287 1.71 3.42 -13.01
C LEU A 287 1.13 3.73 -14.40
N LEU A 288 1.76 3.26 -15.48
CA LEU A 288 1.26 3.51 -16.84
C LEU A 288 -0.16 2.95 -17.04
N VAL A 289 -0.43 1.75 -16.53
CA VAL A 289 -1.78 1.17 -16.54
C VAL A 289 -2.75 2.03 -15.72
N GLY A 290 -2.35 2.49 -14.53
CA GLY A 290 -3.15 3.39 -13.70
C GLY A 290 -3.44 4.73 -14.38
N LEU A 291 -2.45 5.34 -15.03
CA LEU A 291 -2.61 6.58 -15.79
C LEU A 291 -3.53 6.38 -17.00
N GLY A 292 -3.44 5.24 -17.69
CA GLY A 292 -4.36 4.88 -18.76
C GLY A 292 -5.81 4.77 -18.27
N ALA A 293 -6.02 4.10 -17.14
CA ALA A 293 -7.34 4.00 -16.52
C ALA A 293 -7.89 5.38 -16.11
N LEU A 294 -7.03 6.24 -15.52
CA LEU A 294 -7.37 7.63 -15.18
C LEU A 294 -7.77 8.44 -16.42
N ALA A 295 -7.02 8.32 -17.52
CA ALA A 295 -7.32 9.01 -18.77
C ALA A 295 -8.68 8.57 -19.34
N ILE A 296 -8.98 7.27 -19.33
CA ILE A 296 -10.29 6.73 -19.75
C ILE A 296 -11.40 7.29 -18.86
N MET A 297 -11.20 7.35 -17.55
CA MET A 297 -12.18 7.91 -16.63
C MET A 297 -12.46 9.39 -16.88
N VAL A 298 -11.40 10.19 -17.08
CA VAL A 298 -11.52 11.62 -17.39
C VAL A 298 -12.26 11.82 -18.71
N ALA A 299 -11.86 11.10 -19.77
CA ALA A 299 -12.55 11.14 -21.06
C ALA A 299 -14.04 10.79 -20.93
N THR A 300 -14.36 9.73 -20.17
CA THR A 300 -15.74 9.31 -19.88
C THR A 300 -16.52 10.41 -19.15
N ALA A 301 -15.92 11.04 -18.15
CA ALA A 301 -16.55 12.13 -17.39
C ALA A 301 -16.85 13.35 -18.27
N PHE A 302 -15.95 13.71 -19.19
CA PHE A 302 -16.18 14.77 -20.17
C PHE A 302 -17.36 14.44 -21.09
N VAL A 303 -17.39 13.25 -21.69
CA VAL A 303 -18.48 12.81 -22.57
C VAL A 303 -19.82 12.83 -21.85
N LEU A 304 -19.89 12.26 -20.64
CA LEU A 304 -21.13 12.27 -19.84
C LEU A 304 -21.55 13.68 -19.41
N GLY A 305 -20.59 14.54 -19.08
CA GLY A 305 -20.84 15.95 -18.74
C GLY A 305 -21.43 16.74 -19.90
N ASP A 306 -20.92 16.52 -21.11
CA ASP A 306 -21.43 17.15 -22.33
C ASP A 306 -22.83 16.65 -22.69
N LEU A 307 -23.09 15.34 -22.57
CA LEU A 307 -24.44 14.77 -22.75
C LEU A 307 -25.45 15.40 -21.79
N ARG A 308 -25.10 15.58 -20.51
CA ARG A 308 -25.96 16.24 -19.52
C ARG A 308 -26.23 17.71 -19.86
N ARG A 309 -25.22 18.45 -20.33
CA ARG A 309 -25.36 19.84 -20.77
C ARG A 309 -26.27 19.97 -22.00
N MET A 310 -26.12 19.08 -22.98
CA MET A 310 -26.98 19.04 -24.16
C MET A 310 -28.43 18.69 -23.83
N GLY A 311 -28.66 17.70 -22.95
CA GLY A 311 -30.01 17.35 -22.49
C GLY A 311 -30.70 18.47 -21.72
N GLY A 312 -29.98 19.18 -20.85
CA GLY A 312 -30.50 20.35 -20.13
C GLY A 312 -30.86 21.52 -21.06
N ALA A 313 -30.03 21.79 -22.08
CA ALA A 313 -30.30 22.84 -23.07
C ALA A 313 -31.47 22.51 -24.01
N ALA A 314 -31.74 21.23 -24.26
CA ALA A 314 -32.92 20.79 -25.01
C ALA A 314 -34.21 20.96 -24.20
N ALA A 315 -34.18 20.60 -22.90
CA ALA A 315 -35.32 20.73 -22.00
C ALA A 315 -35.71 22.19 -21.72
N SER A 316 -34.76 23.13 -21.72
CA SER A 316 -35.02 24.56 -21.52
C SER A 316 -35.55 25.29 -22.76
N ARG A 317 -35.56 24.64 -23.94
CA ARG A 317 -36.13 25.20 -25.19
C ARG A 317 -37.57 24.76 -25.44
N THR A 318 -38.07 23.79 -24.67
CA THR A 318 -39.45 23.28 -24.77
C THR A 318 -40.38 23.84 -23.70
N THR A 319 -39.91 24.80 -22.89
CA THR A 319 -40.68 25.59 -21.92
C THR A 319 -40.68 27.04 -22.30
#